data_AF-A0A8T4SDD7-F1
#
_entry.id   AF-A0A8T4SDD7-F1
#
_cell.length_a   1.000
_cell.length_b   1.000
_cell.length_c   1.000
_cell.angle_alpha   90.00
_cell.angle_beta   90.00
_cell.angle_gamma   90.00
#
_symmetry.space_group_name_H-M   'P 1'
#
loop_
_entity.id
_entity.type
_entity.pdbx_description
1 polymer ?
#
loop_
_entity_poly.entity_id
_entity_poly.type
_entity_poly.pdbx_seq_one_letter_code
_entity_poly.pdbx_strand_id
1 'polypeptide(L)'
;MLKEVHTETEEEIEDGKIIPAHFIFPMYVDVLVDNIPAKFKEIFRFQPADEPLLRFAFEDGKYREELKEFSKRLWLPNPELLIATKLNAVGLRDKEHKKIKDICDIFALLWYSKEKPQELRKKVTLFVPEKKVSKTVSSITEIDYQRASLQLNHTPQEIRRVIEMIG
;
A
#
# COMPACT_ATOMS: atom_id res chain seq x y z
N MET A 1 -15.77 4.63 1.07
CA MET A 1 -16.63 5.36 2.03
C MET A 1 -15.88 6.60 2.47
N LEU A 2 -16.49 7.78 2.44
CA LEU A 2 -15.90 9.00 2.98
C LEU A 2 -16.34 9.16 4.43
N LYS A 3 -15.41 9.49 5.32
CA LYS A 3 -15.67 9.96 6.69
C LYS A 3 -14.93 11.27 6.88
N GLU A 4 -15.49 12.18 7.64
CA GLU A 4 -14.84 13.43 8.03
C GLU A 4 -14.41 13.32 9.49
N VAL A 5 -13.17 13.66 9.78
CA VAL A 5 -12.64 13.66 11.16
C VAL A 5 -12.07 15.03 11.50
N HIS A 6 -12.23 15.43 12.75
CA HIS A 6 -11.68 16.69 13.24
C HIS A 6 -10.17 16.54 13.43
N THR A 7 -9.36 17.44 12.87
CA THR A 7 -7.90 17.29 12.86
C THR A 7 -7.26 17.32 14.26
N GLU A 8 -7.84 18.05 15.21
CA GLU A 8 -7.29 18.16 16.57
C GLU A 8 -7.80 17.09 17.54
N THR A 9 -9.10 16.76 17.52
CA THR A 9 -9.69 15.77 18.45
C THR A 9 -9.65 14.35 17.89
N GLU A 10 -9.44 14.24 16.57
CA GLU A 10 -9.46 13.00 15.81
C GLU A 10 -10.78 12.21 15.88
N GLU A 11 -11.85 12.89 16.30
CA GLU A 11 -13.20 12.33 16.37
C GLU A 11 -13.92 12.49 15.03
N GLU A 12 -14.86 11.57 14.76
CA GLU A 12 -15.72 11.65 13.57
C GLU A 12 -16.65 12.85 13.68
N ILE A 13 -16.74 13.63 12.60
CA ILE A 13 -17.59 14.80 12.53
C ILE A 13 -19.03 14.33 12.29
N GLU A 14 -19.93 14.73 13.18
CA GLU A 14 -21.36 14.48 13.03
C GLU A 14 -21.97 15.41 11.98
N ASP A 15 -22.88 14.87 11.17
CA ASP A 15 -23.61 15.63 10.15
C ASP A 15 -24.33 16.84 10.78
N GLY A 16 -24.10 18.03 10.19
CA GLY A 16 -24.77 19.28 10.59
C GLY A 16 -23.98 20.19 11.52
N LYS A 17 -22.79 19.81 11.99
CA LYS A 17 -21.88 20.73 12.71
C LYS A 17 -21.16 21.67 11.74
N ILE A 18 -21.20 22.98 12.02
CA ILE A 18 -20.43 23.97 11.27
C ILE A 18 -19.00 23.98 11.82
N ILE A 19 -18.11 23.24 11.17
CA ILE A 19 -16.68 23.18 11.51
C ILE A 19 -15.90 23.95 10.44
N PRO A 20 -14.96 24.85 10.81
CA PRO A 20 -14.09 25.48 9.84
C PRO A 20 -13.32 24.44 9.01
N ALA A 21 -13.28 24.61 7.68
CA ALA A 21 -12.74 23.61 6.76
C ALA A 21 -11.28 23.17 7.05
N HIS A 22 -10.48 24.04 7.67
CA HIS A 22 -9.09 23.70 8.06
C HIS A 22 -9.00 22.71 9.24
N PHE A 23 -10.10 22.48 9.96
CA PHE A 23 -10.20 21.43 10.97
C PHE A 23 -10.80 20.13 10.43
N ILE A 24 -11.15 20.06 9.15
CA ILE A 24 -11.78 18.89 8.55
C ILE A 24 -10.73 18.09 7.78
N PHE A 25 -10.50 16.85 8.19
CA PHE A 25 -9.68 15.91 7.45
C PHE A 25 -10.57 14.86 6.76
N PRO A 26 -10.60 14.81 5.41
CA PRO A 26 -11.37 13.81 4.68
C PRO A 26 -10.64 12.46 4.72
N MET A 27 -11.27 11.47 5.32
CA MET A 27 -10.78 10.09 5.39
C MET A 27 -11.55 9.20 4.42
N TYR A 28 -10.83 8.62 3.45
CA TYR A 28 -11.37 7.67 2.50
C TYR A 28 -11.10 6.24 2.97
N VAL A 29 -12.17 5.50 3.26
CA VAL A 29 -12.14 4.11 3.73
C VAL A 29 -12.65 3.19 2.62
N ASP A 30 -11.75 2.41 2.04
CA ASP A 30 -12.11 1.30 1.17
C ASP A 30 -12.30 0.03 2.01
N VAL A 31 -13.40 -0.68 1.79
CA VAL A 31 -13.68 -1.94 2.48
C VAL A 31 -13.07 -3.08 1.66
N LEU A 32 -12.16 -3.82 2.27
CA LEU A 32 -11.58 -5.04 1.73
C LEU A 32 -12.14 -6.23 2.50
N VAL A 33 -12.36 -7.34 1.80
CA VAL A 33 -12.76 -8.60 2.43
C VAL A 33 -11.54 -9.48 2.66
N ASP A 34 -11.52 -10.17 3.80
CA ASP A 34 -10.46 -11.10 4.19
C ASP A 34 -10.59 -12.47 3.50
N ASN A 35 -11.81 -12.85 3.15
CA ASN A 35 -12.13 -14.06 2.40
C ASN A 35 -13.34 -13.83 1.51
N ILE A 36 -13.28 -14.27 0.26
CA ILE A 36 -14.40 -14.20 -0.69
C ILE A 36 -15.14 -15.56 -0.68
N PRO A 37 -16.39 -15.63 -0.18
CA PRO A 37 -17.18 -16.87 -0.27
C PRO A 37 -17.32 -17.35 -1.72
N ALA A 38 -17.29 -18.67 -1.94
CA ALA A 38 -17.31 -19.25 -3.29
C ALA A 38 -18.48 -18.77 -4.17
N LYS A 39 -19.63 -18.45 -3.57
CA LYS A 39 -20.84 -17.97 -4.27
C LYS A 39 -21.01 -16.45 -4.27
N PHE A 40 -20.05 -15.67 -3.77
CA PHE A 40 -20.21 -14.22 -3.64
C PHE A 40 -20.50 -13.54 -4.97
N LYS A 41 -19.71 -13.86 -6.01
CA LYS A 41 -19.90 -13.30 -7.35
C LYS A 41 -21.23 -13.71 -7.98
N GLU A 42 -21.71 -14.92 -7.70
CA GLU A 42 -23.00 -15.42 -8.19
C GLU A 42 -24.17 -14.66 -7.56
N ILE A 43 -24.10 -14.40 -6.25
CA ILE A 43 -25.15 -13.74 -5.48
C ILE A 43 -25.15 -12.22 -5.72
N PHE A 44 -23.99 -11.58 -5.57
CA PHE A 44 -23.88 -10.12 -5.55
C PHE A 44 -23.49 -9.51 -6.91
N ARG A 45 -23.13 -10.36 -7.89
CA ARG A 45 -22.78 -9.95 -9.27
C ARG A 45 -21.62 -8.95 -9.38
N PHE A 46 -20.81 -8.77 -8.33
CA PHE A 46 -19.55 -8.05 -8.37
C PHE A 46 -18.43 -8.85 -7.70
N GLN A 47 -17.18 -8.51 -8.03
CA GLN A 47 -15.99 -9.06 -7.37
C GLN A 47 -15.58 -8.09 -6.26
N PRO A 48 -15.59 -8.49 -4.98
CA PRO A 48 -15.12 -7.64 -3.92
C PRO A 48 -13.60 -7.47 -4.04
N ALA A 49 -13.09 -6.32 -3.59
CA ALA A 49 -11.67 -6.07 -3.56
C ALA A 49 -11.04 -6.92 -2.43
N ASP A 50 -9.98 -7.64 -2.79
CA ASP A 50 -9.25 -8.55 -1.91
C ASP A 50 -7.75 -8.36 -2.16
N GLU A 51 -6.97 -8.48 -1.09
CA GLU A 51 -5.52 -8.53 -1.09
C GLU A 51 -5.10 -9.70 -0.19
N PRO A 52 -4.95 -10.92 -0.74
CA PRO A 52 -4.73 -12.13 0.05
C PRO A 52 -3.50 -12.09 0.93
N LEU A 53 -2.49 -11.29 0.58
CA LEU A 53 -1.29 -11.15 1.40
C LEU A 53 -1.58 -10.41 2.72
N LEU A 54 -2.59 -9.54 2.78
CA LEU A 54 -2.92 -8.84 4.03
C LEU A 54 -3.38 -9.78 5.14
N ARG A 55 -3.81 -11.01 4.84
CA ARG A 55 -4.14 -12.01 5.87
C ARG A 55 -3.03 -12.18 6.90
N PHE A 56 -1.76 -12.07 6.50
CA PHE A 56 -0.61 -12.20 7.40
C PHE A 56 -0.64 -11.13 8.51
N ALA A 57 -1.05 -9.90 8.18
CA ALA A 57 -1.19 -8.83 9.14
C ALA A 57 -2.35 -9.07 10.12
N PHE A 58 -3.38 -9.84 9.76
CA PHE A 58 -4.50 -10.15 10.65
C PHE A 58 -4.20 -11.39 11.52
N GLU A 59 -3.67 -12.46 10.92
CA GLU A 59 -3.44 -13.76 11.56
C GLU A 59 -2.26 -13.74 12.54
N ASP A 60 -1.20 -12.96 12.27
CA ASP A 60 0.02 -12.98 13.08
C ASP A 60 0.51 -11.55 13.40
N GLY A 61 0.61 -11.26 14.69
CA GLY A 61 1.02 -9.95 15.20
C GLY A 61 2.43 -9.53 14.78
N LYS A 62 3.31 -10.46 14.38
CA LYS A 62 4.67 -10.11 13.95
C LYS A 62 4.71 -9.28 12.65
N TYR A 63 3.65 -9.33 11.84
CA TYR A 63 3.57 -8.67 10.53
C TYR A 63 2.81 -7.35 10.56
N ARG A 64 2.53 -6.82 11.77
CA ARG A 64 1.85 -5.54 11.97
C ARG A 64 2.43 -4.79 13.16
N GLU A 65 2.21 -3.48 13.14
CA GLU A 65 2.31 -2.59 14.28
C GLU A 65 0.90 -2.19 14.74
N GLU A 66 0.70 -2.05 16.04
CA GLU A 66 -0.54 -1.52 16.61
C GLU A 66 -0.35 -0.04 16.92
N LEU A 67 -1.20 0.80 16.32
CA LEU A 67 -1.22 2.24 16.53
C LEU A 67 -2.54 2.64 17.21
N LYS A 68 -2.49 3.74 17.96
CA LYS A 68 -3.69 4.35 18.55
C LYS A 68 -3.81 5.78 18.04
N GLU A 69 -4.55 5.92 16.94
CA GLU A 69 -4.73 7.17 16.18
C GLU A 69 -6.22 7.27 15.80
N PHE A 70 -6.73 8.48 15.61
CA PHE A 70 -8.14 8.72 15.26
C PHE A 70 -9.13 8.15 16.27
N SER A 71 -8.77 8.23 17.55
CA SER A 71 -9.50 7.58 18.66
C SER A 71 -9.78 6.09 18.41
N LYS A 72 -8.98 5.44 17.56
CA LYS A 72 -9.16 4.05 17.11
C LYS A 72 -7.87 3.27 17.27
N ARG A 73 -8.03 1.95 17.37
CA ARG A 73 -6.91 1.01 17.30
C ARG A 73 -6.71 0.65 15.83
N LEU A 74 -5.54 0.98 15.30
CA LEU A 74 -5.17 0.66 13.92
C LEU A 74 -4.12 -0.43 13.91
N TRP A 75 -4.25 -1.35 12.96
CA TRP A 75 -3.21 -2.32 12.64
C TRP A 75 -2.56 -1.89 11.34
N LEU A 76 -1.28 -1.53 11.43
CA LEU A 76 -0.49 -1.11 10.28
C LEU A 76 0.40 -2.28 9.84
N PRO A 77 0.22 -2.85 8.64
CA PRO A 77 1.10 -3.91 8.16
C PRO A 77 2.55 -3.43 8.05
N ASN A 78 3.50 -4.32 8.35
CA ASN A 78 4.92 -3.99 8.25
C ASN A 78 5.32 -3.62 6.79
N PRO A 79 6.38 -2.81 6.60
CA PRO A 79 6.83 -2.40 5.28
C PRO A 79 7.07 -3.56 4.30
N GLU A 80 7.69 -4.66 4.75
CA GLU A 80 7.94 -5.84 3.90
C GLU A 80 6.66 -6.45 3.34
N LEU A 81 5.58 -6.47 4.12
CA LEU A 81 4.30 -7.01 3.70
C LEU A 81 3.62 -6.07 2.70
N LEU A 82 3.66 -4.77 2.96
CA LEU A 82 3.16 -3.76 2.03
C LEU A 82 3.91 -3.81 0.70
N ILE A 83 5.24 -3.88 0.72
CA ILE A 83 6.06 -4.02 -0.50
C ILE A 83 5.68 -5.29 -1.27
N ALA A 84 5.48 -6.42 -0.57
CA ALA A 84 5.04 -7.67 -1.18
C ALA A 84 3.70 -7.52 -1.93
N THR A 85 2.71 -6.82 -1.33
CA THR A 85 1.42 -6.56 -2.00
C THR A 85 1.59 -5.76 -3.29
N LYS A 86 2.45 -4.73 -3.26
CA LYS A 86 2.73 -3.89 -4.44
C LYS A 86 3.44 -4.67 -5.54
N LEU A 87 4.49 -5.43 -5.21
CA LEU A 87 5.22 -6.26 -6.18
C LEU A 87 4.33 -7.35 -6.79
N ASN A 88 3.39 -7.88 -6.01
CA ASN A 88 2.39 -8.84 -6.50
C ASN A 88 1.42 -8.19 -7.51
N ALA A 89 1.05 -6.93 -7.29
CA ALA A 89 0.12 -6.17 -8.12
C ALA A 89 0.75 -5.57 -9.40
N VAL A 90 1.98 -5.04 -9.33
CA VAL A 90 2.66 -4.39 -10.48
C VAL A 90 2.72 -5.31 -11.69
N GLY A 91 3.03 -6.59 -11.48
CA GLY A 91 3.15 -7.58 -12.56
C GLY A 91 1.84 -7.96 -13.24
N LEU A 92 0.69 -7.49 -12.73
CA LEU A 92 -0.66 -7.84 -13.21
C LEU A 92 -1.44 -6.61 -13.72
N ARG A 93 -0.84 -5.42 -13.73
CA ARG A 93 -1.54 -4.16 -14.04
C ARG A 93 -1.25 -3.69 -15.46
N ASP A 94 -2.31 -3.63 -16.27
CA ASP A 94 -2.29 -3.05 -17.61
C ASP A 94 -2.49 -1.52 -17.62
N LYS A 95 -2.96 -0.94 -16.50
CA LYS A 95 -3.21 0.50 -16.39
C LYS A 95 -1.96 1.25 -15.93
N GLU A 96 -1.41 2.05 -16.82
CA GLU A 96 -0.17 2.81 -16.62
C GLU A 96 -0.14 3.63 -15.32
N HIS A 97 -1.18 4.43 -15.03
CA HIS A 97 -1.25 5.22 -13.79
C HIS A 97 -1.22 4.38 -12.51
N LYS A 98 -1.80 3.17 -12.54
CA LYS A 98 -1.80 2.26 -11.39
C LYS A 98 -0.40 1.66 -11.17
N LYS A 99 0.32 1.34 -12.25
CA LYS A 99 1.71 0.88 -12.20
C LYS A 99 2.62 1.96 -11.60
N ILE A 100 2.51 3.21 -12.06
CA ILE A 100 3.30 4.34 -11.53
C ILE A 100 3.04 4.54 -10.04
N LYS A 101 1.78 4.49 -9.59
CA LYS A 101 1.44 4.56 -8.15
C LYS A 101 2.18 3.48 -7.36
N ASP A 102 2.14 2.23 -7.82
CA ASP A 102 2.78 1.14 -7.09
C ASP A 102 4.32 1.27 -7.06
N ILE A 103 4.94 1.79 -8.12
CA ILE A 103 6.37 2.13 -8.14
C ILE A 103 6.69 3.19 -7.08
N CYS A 104 5.86 4.25 -7.00
CA CYS A 104 6.02 5.28 -5.98
C CYS A 104 5.86 4.70 -4.56
N ASP A 105 4.86 3.85 -4.34
CA ASP A 105 4.63 3.20 -3.05
C ASP A 105 5.82 2.31 -2.66
N ILE A 106 6.35 1.50 -3.58
CA ILE A 106 7.53 0.64 -3.35
C ILE A 106 8.74 1.49 -2.99
N PHE A 107 9.01 2.56 -3.75
CA PHE A 107 10.13 3.46 -3.46
C PHE A 107 9.97 4.11 -2.08
N ALA A 108 8.80 4.66 -1.77
CA ALA A 108 8.56 5.32 -0.49
C ALA A 108 8.74 4.35 0.69
N LEU A 109 8.23 3.12 0.58
CA LEU A 109 8.42 2.09 1.60
C LEU A 109 9.88 1.71 1.77
N LEU A 110 10.64 1.56 0.68
CA LEU A 110 12.08 1.26 0.76
C LEU A 110 12.88 2.40 1.36
N TRP A 111 12.56 3.64 0.97
CA TRP A 111 13.32 4.83 1.35
C TRP A 111 13.07 5.27 2.79
N TYR A 112 11.81 5.23 3.24
CA TYR A 112 11.42 5.71 4.57
C TYR A 112 11.28 4.59 5.62
N SER A 113 11.46 3.33 5.24
CA SER A 113 11.57 2.27 6.24
C SER A 113 12.81 2.48 7.12
N LYS A 114 12.72 1.98 8.35
CA LYS A 114 13.86 1.94 9.29
C LYS A 114 14.93 0.92 8.88
N GLU A 115 14.66 0.10 7.87
CA GLU A 115 15.49 -1.03 7.46
C GLU A 115 16.18 -0.76 6.12
N LYS A 116 17.33 -1.40 5.91
CA LYS A 116 18.03 -1.29 4.63
C LYS A 116 17.26 -2.08 3.56
N PRO A 117 17.21 -1.61 2.29
CA PRO A 117 16.56 -2.32 1.19
C PRO A 117 16.95 -3.80 1.06
N GLN A 118 18.21 -4.16 1.32
CA GLN A 118 18.66 -5.57 1.25
C GLN A 118 18.07 -6.44 2.36
N GLU A 119 17.82 -5.89 3.55
CA GLU A 119 17.18 -6.64 4.64
C GLU A 119 15.68 -6.79 4.37
N LEU A 120 15.04 -5.73 3.88
CA LEU A 120 13.65 -5.80 3.42
C LEU A 120 13.46 -6.83 2.31
N ARG A 121 14.39 -6.95 1.36
CA ARG A 121 14.36 -7.99 0.33
C ARG A 121 14.20 -9.39 0.93
N LYS A 122 15.03 -9.74 1.92
CA LYS A 122 14.97 -11.06 2.58
C LYS A 122 13.63 -11.32 3.27
N LYS A 123 12.97 -10.28 3.76
CA LYS A 123 11.65 -10.38 4.41
C LYS A 123 10.53 -10.45 3.38
N VAL A 124 10.60 -9.68 2.30
CA VAL A 124 9.64 -9.71 1.19
C VAL A 124 9.58 -11.10 0.54
N THR A 125 10.71 -11.79 0.43
CA THR A 125 10.77 -13.14 -0.16
C THR A 125 10.06 -14.22 0.67
N LEU A 126 9.66 -13.92 1.91
CA LEU A 126 8.79 -14.78 2.70
C LEU A 126 7.34 -14.81 2.17
N PHE A 127 6.93 -13.77 1.43
CA PHE A 127 5.57 -13.61 0.92
C PHE A 127 5.48 -13.80 -0.59
N VAL A 128 6.52 -13.40 -1.33
CA VAL A 128 6.56 -13.42 -2.79
C VAL A 128 7.85 -14.10 -3.26
N PRO A 129 7.80 -15.09 -4.17
CA PRO A 129 9.01 -15.76 -4.64
C PRO A 129 10.03 -14.79 -5.22
N GLU A 130 11.31 -14.98 -4.91
CA GLU A 130 12.41 -14.10 -5.35
C GLU A 130 12.43 -13.91 -6.87
N LYS A 131 12.24 -15.00 -7.63
CA LYS A 131 12.12 -14.94 -9.10
C LYS A 131 11.02 -13.99 -9.58
N LYS A 132 9.91 -13.90 -8.84
CA LYS A 132 8.81 -12.98 -9.16
C LYS A 132 9.19 -11.54 -8.83
N VAL A 133 9.87 -11.31 -7.70
CA VAL A 133 10.40 -9.98 -7.33
C VAL A 133 11.35 -9.46 -8.43
N SER A 134 12.38 -10.23 -8.78
CA SER A 134 13.35 -9.83 -9.80
C SER A 134 12.67 -9.60 -11.16
N LYS A 135 11.72 -10.47 -11.55
CA LYS A 135 10.96 -10.30 -12.79
C LYS A 135 10.16 -8.99 -12.79
N THR A 136 9.43 -8.71 -11.71
CA THR A 136 8.67 -7.46 -11.58
C THR A 136 9.57 -6.24 -11.66
N VAL A 137 10.68 -6.21 -10.92
CA VAL A 137 11.64 -5.09 -10.94
C VAL A 137 12.23 -4.90 -12.34
N SER A 138 12.65 -5.98 -13.01
CA SER A 138 13.19 -5.92 -14.38
C SER A 138 12.19 -5.44 -15.44
N SER A 139 10.89 -5.49 -15.15
CA SER A 139 9.82 -5.05 -16.06
C SER A 139 9.52 -3.54 -15.96
N ILE A 140 10.16 -2.85 -15.02
CA ILE A 140 10.05 -1.40 -14.87
C ILE A 140 10.99 -0.73 -15.88
N THR A 141 10.42 0.10 -16.75
CA THR A 141 11.15 0.77 -17.83
C THR A 141 11.68 2.12 -17.38
N GLU A 142 12.60 2.69 -18.15
CA GLU A 142 13.11 4.05 -17.90
C GLU A 142 11.98 5.10 -17.91
N ILE A 143 10.99 4.94 -18.79
CA ILE A 143 9.82 5.82 -18.86
C ILE A 143 8.99 5.73 -17.56
N ASP A 144 8.88 4.54 -16.97
CA ASP A 144 8.18 4.36 -15.70
C ASP A 144 8.90 5.12 -14.56
N TYR A 145 10.23 5.06 -14.50
CA TYR A 145 11.03 5.80 -13.52
C TYR A 145 10.92 7.32 -13.70
N GLN A 146 10.94 7.80 -14.95
CA GLN A 146 10.73 9.22 -15.25
C GLN A 146 9.37 9.70 -14.75
N ARG A 147 8.31 8.91 -14.95
CA ARG A 147 6.96 9.27 -14.50
C ARG A 147 6.82 9.20 -12.99
N ALA A 148 7.43 8.22 -12.33
CA ALA A 148 7.46 8.15 -10.87
C ALA A 148 8.19 9.37 -10.27
N SER A 149 9.29 9.80 -10.89
CA SER A 149 10.03 11.02 -10.51
C SER A 149 9.22 12.31 -10.64
N LEU A 150 8.17 12.36 -11.47
CA LEU A 150 7.28 13.52 -11.50
C LEU A 150 6.35 13.59 -10.26
N GLN A 151 6.13 12.45 -9.60
CA GLN A 151 5.27 12.34 -8.41
C GLN A 151 6.08 12.35 -7.11
N LEU A 152 7.35 11.98 -7.20
CA LEU A 152 8.28 11.88 -6.09
C LEU A 152 9.29 13.02 -6.21
N ASN A 153 9.63 13.69 -5.11
CA ASN A 153 10.67 14.71 -5.12
C ASN A 153 12.10 14.10 -5.16
N HIS A 154 12.34 13.16 -6.09
CA HIS A 154 13.58 12.39 -6.29
C HIS A 154 13.83 12.18 -7.77
N THR A 155 15.10 12.01 -8.16
CA THR A 155 15.48 11.78 -9.57
C THR A 155 15.13 10.36 -10.03
N PRO A 156 14.94 10.13 -11.35
CA PRO A 156 14.68 8.78 -11.88
C PRO A 156 15.78 7.78 -11.51
N GLN A 157 17.04 8.24 -11.50
CA GLN A 157 18.21 7.40 -11.19
C GLN A 157 18.25 6.99 -9.72
N GLU A 158 17.87 7.87 -8.79
CA GLU A 158 17.75 7.53 -7.37
C GLU A 158 16.66 6.51 -7.12
N ILE A 159 15.48 6.73 -7.70
CA ILE A 159 14.34 5.81 -7.59
C ILE A 159 14.73 4.43 -8.11
N ARG A 160 15.33 4.39 -9.30
CA ARG A 160 15.81 3.16 -9.93
C ARG A 160 16.83 2.44 -9.04
N ARG A 161 17.85 3.14 -8.57
CA ARG A 161 18.89 2.56 -7.72
C ARG A 161 18.31 1.89 -6.47
N VAL A 162 17.32 2.52 -5.84
CA VAL A 162 16.70 1.99 -4.62
C VAL A 162 15.82 0.78 -4.92
N ILE A 163 15.01 0.85 -5.97
CA ILE A 163 14.15 -0.27 -6.37
C ILE A 163 14.99 -1.47 -6.85
N GLU A 164 16.09 -1.25 -7.57
CA GLU A 164 16.98 -2.32 -8.00
C GLU A 164 17.69 -3.02 -6.82
N MET A 165 17.76 -2.42 -5.62
CA MET A 165 18.29 -3.11 -4.44
C MET A 165 17.36 -4.22 -3.91
N ILE A 166 16.07 -4.19 -4.26
CA ILE A 166 15.13 -5.25 -3.87
C ILE A 166 14.99 -6.35 -4.95
N GLY A 167 15.29 -6.03 -6.21
CA GLY A 167 15.25 -6.95 -7.37
C GLY A 167 16.41 -7.92 -7.43
#